data_AF-A0A081SDV3-F1
#
_entry.id   AF-A0A081SDV3-F1
#
_cell.length_a   1.000
_cell.length_b   1.000
_cell.length_c   1.000
_cell.angle_alpha   90.00
_cell.angle_beta   90.00
_cell.angle_gamma   90.00
#
_symmetry.space_group_name_H-M   'P 1'
#
loop_
_entity.id
_entity.type
_entity.pdbx_description
1 polymer ?
#
loop_
_entity_poly.entity_id
_entity_poly.type
_entity_poly.pdbx_seq_one_letter_code
_entity_poly.pdbx_strand_id
1 'polypeptide(L)'
;MAIDLVSASGRFYFSNHQWEETLLLAKDYGWTPLDAPDAPWERIYFSSGGSSISQRDAASLADALRRALPKQSASEKLHLQQFIAFCNNGGFTIE
;
A
#
# COMPACT_ATOMS: atom_id res chain seq x y z
N MET A 1 7.87 13.55 -7.40
CA MET A 1 6.82 12.84 -8.17
C MET A 1 5.90 12.19 -7.15
N ALA A 2 4.61 12.14 -7.46
CA ALA A 2 3.59 11.49 -6.66
C ALA A 2 3.26 10.13 -7.29
N ILE A 3 2.72 9.23 -6.49
CA ILE A 3 2.20 7.93 -6.91
C ILE A 3 0.68 7.99 -6.78
N ASP A 4 0.02 7.62 -7.88
CA ASP A 4 -1.42 7.54 -7.95
C ASP A 4 -1.85 6.08 -7.80
N LEU A 5 -2.52 5.75 -6.71
CA LEU A 5 -3.09 4.42 -6.51
C LEU A 5 -4.53 4.42 -7.01
N VAL A 6 -4.81 3.66 -8.07
CA VAL A 6 -6.11 3.63 -8.73
C VAL A 6 -6.78 2.29 -8.47
N SER A 7 -7.95 2.31 -7.84
CA SER A 7 -8.81 1.13 -7.68
C SER A 7 -10.17 1.37 -8.34
N ALA A 8 -11.00 0.33 -8.42
CA ALA A 8 -12.40 0.48 -8.82
C ALA A 8 -13.19 1.44 -7.89
N SER A 9 -12.74 1.62 -6.65
CA SER A 9 -13.41 2.47 -5.66
C SER A 9 -12.98 3.94 -5.69
N GLY A 10 -11.92 4.27 -6.44
CA GLY A 10 -11.42 5.64 -6.55
C GLY A 10 -9.90 5.71 -6.69
N ARG A 11 -9.34 6.89 -6.38
CA ARG A 11 -7.90 7.16 -6.42
C ARG A 11 -7.39 7.56 -5.04
N PHE A 12 -6.19 7.13 -4.71
CA PHE A 12 -5.49 7.51 -3.49
C PHE A 12 -4.10 8.04 -3.83
N TYR A 13 -3.76 9.20 -3.29
CA TYR A 13 -2.55 9.92 -3.65
C TYR A 13 -1.48 9.73 -2.57
N PHE A 14 -0.29 9.31 -2.97
CA PHE A 14 0.90 9.28 -2.12
C PHE A 14 2.04 10.09 -2.75
N SER A 15 2.95 10.61 -1.95
CA SER A 15 4.29 10.93 -2.46
C SER A 15 5.10 9.65 -2.62
N ASN A 16 6.08 9.61 -3.54
CA ASN A 16 6.95 8.44 -3.70
C ASN A 16 7.56 7.98 -2.36
N HIS A 17 7.99 8.94 -1.53
CA HIS A 17 8.60 8.64 -0.24
C HIS A 17 7.60 8.02 0.74
N GLN A 18 6.41 8.62 0.88
CA GLN A 18 5.39 8.07 1.77
C GLN A 18 4.90 6.69 1.31
N TRP A 19 4.84 6.45 -0.01
CA TRP A 19 4.49 5.14 -0.55
C TRP A 19 5.54 4.08 -0.19
N GLU A 20 6.82 4.40 -0.40
CA GLU A 20 7.93 3.54 -0.02
C GLU A 20 7.93 3.24 1.49
N GLU A 21 7.80 4.28 2.33
CA GLU A 21 7.72 4.13 3.79
C GLU A 21 6.51 3.28 4.21
N THR A 22 5.36 3.44 3.55
CA THR A 22 4.15 2.66 3.85
C THR A 22 4.34 1.18 3.52
N LEU A 23 4.97 0.86 2.38
CA LEU A 23 5.26 -0.52 2.01
C LEU A 23 6.31 -1.17 2.92
N LEU A 24 7.36 -0.41 3.28
CA LEU A 24 8.37 -0.86 4.24
C LEU A 24 7.77 -1.08 5.63
N LEU A 25 6.89 -0.18 6.07
CA LEU A 25 6.16 -0.33 7.32
C LEU A 25 5.29 -1.58 7.29
N ALA A 26 4.53 -1.82 6.22
CA ALA A 26 3.73 -3.04 6.11
C ALA A 26 4.61 -4.30 6.17
N LYS A 27 5.76 -4.29 5.47
CA LYS A 27 6.74 -5.38 5.47
C LYS A 27 7.29 -5.67 6.87
N ASP A 28 7.64 -4.63 7.63
CA ASP A 28 8.11 -4.77 9.02
C ASP A 28 7.05 -5.41 9.93
N TYR A 29 5.77 -5.29 9.57
CA TYR A 29 4.64 -5.91 10.27
C TYR A 29 4.19 -7.23 9.64
N GLY A 30 5.02 -7.81 8.76
CA GLY A 30 4.85 -9.14 8.20
C GLY A 30 4.06 -9.18 6.90
N TRP A 31 3.85 -8.06 6.23
CA TRP A 31 3.27 -8.07 4.89
C TRP A 31 4.27 -8.59 3.86
N THR A 32 3.80 -9.49 3.01
CA THR A 32 4.53 -9.92 1.82
C THR A 32 3.47 -10.23 0.76
N PRO A 33 3.53 -9.59 -0.42
CA PRO A 33 2.56 -9.84 -1.47
C PRO A 33 2.69 -11.28 -1.96
N LEU A 34 1.56 -11.96 -2.08
CA LEU A 34 1.43 -13.34 -2.51
C LEU A 34 1.36 -13.44 -4.04
N ASP A 35 0.73 -12.44 -4.69
CA ASP A 35 0.51 -12.40 -6.13
C ASP A 35 1.52 -11.47 -6.85
N ALA A 36 2.56 -11.00 -6.14
CA ALA A 36 3.59 -10.17 -6.73
C ALA A 36 4.46 -10.95 -7.73
N PRO A 37 4.98 -10.27 -8.78
CA PRO A 37 5.99 -10.87 -9.66
C PRO A 37 7.22 -11.31 -8.87
N ASP A 38 7.84 -12.42 -9.31
CA ASP A 38 9.04 -13.00 -8.70
C ASP A 38 10.14 -11.94 -8.49
N ALA A 39 10.81 -12.05 -7.35
CA ALA A 39 11.62 -11.01 -6.71
C ALA A 39 12.55 -10.18 -7.63
N PRO A 40 12.76 -8.87 -7.34
CA PRO A 40 12.30 -8.12 -6.15
C PRO A 40 11.08 -7.21 -6.41
N TRP A 41 9.92 -7.61 -5.90
CA TRP A 41 8.66 -6.84 -6.00
C TRP A 41 8.76 -5.42 -5.41
N GLU A 42 9.65 -5.20 -4.45
CA GLU A 42 9.89 -3.89 -3.83
C GLU A 42 10.25 -2.84 -4.87
N ARG A 43 11.20 -3.15 -5.76
CA ARG A 43 11.61 -2.24 -6.83
C ARG A 43 10.49 -1.98 -7.83
N ILE A 44 9.63 -2.97 -8.02
CA ILE A 44 8.52 -2.91 -8.96
C ILE A 44 7.43 -1.99 -8.40
N TYR A 45 7.06 -2.17 -7.13
CA TYR A 45 6.03 -1.37 -6.47
C TYR A 45 6.50 0.02 -6.03
N PHE A 46 7.80 0.24 -5.82
CA PHE A 46 8.32 1.60 -5.57
C PHE A 46 8.29 2.48 -6.82
N SER A 47 8.17 1.89 -8.01
CA SER A 47 8.05 2.61 -9.26
C SER A 47 6.58 2.82 -9.63
N SER A 48 6.24 3.99 -10.19
CA SER A 48 4.94 4.30 -10.81
C SER A 48 4.76 3.56 -12.15
N GLY A 49 5.18 2.30 -12.22
CA GLY A 49 5.38 1.54 -13.44
C GLY A 49 4.11 0.84 -13.97
N GLY A 50 2.92 1.19 -13.48
CA GLY A 50 1.67 0.51 -13.86
C GLY A 50 1.47 -0.84 -13.16
N SER A 51 2.18 -1.09 -12.06
CA SER A 51 2.10 -2.37 -11.34
C SER A 51 0.79 -2.48 -10.59
N SER A 52 0.18 -3.67 -10.59
CA SER A 52 -1.09 -3.91 -9.90
C SER A 52 -0.88 -4.77 -8.66
N ILE A 53 -1.56 -4.39 -7.58
CA ILE A 53 -1.68 -5.14 -6.33
C ILE A 53 -3.05 -5.84 -6.34
N SER A 54 -3.06 -7.15 -6.17
CA SER A 54 -4.29 -7.94 -6.18
C SER A 54 -5.17 -7.59 -4.98
N GLN A 55 -6.46 -7.96 -5.03
CA GLN A 55 -7.37 -7.78 -3.89
C GLN A 55 -6.87 -8.52 -2.63
N ARG A 56 -6.27 -9.69 -2.80
CA ARG A 56 -5.73 -10.48 -1.69
C ARG A 56 -4.51 -9.79 -1.07
N ASP A 57 -3.63 -9.25 -1.89
CA ASP A 57 -2.45 -8.53 -1.44
C ASP A 57 -2.82 -7.20 -0.80
N ALA A 58 -3.81 -6.49 -1.35
CA ALA A 58 -4.36 -5.27 -0.75
C ALA A 58 -5.01 -5.55 0.62
N ALA A 59 -5.78 -6.63 0.76
CA ALA A 59 -6.38 -7.01 2.04
C ALA A 59 -5.30 -7.37 3.09
N SER A 60 -4.28 -8.14 2.71
CA SER A 60 -3.17 -8.45 3.62
C SER A 60 -2.32 -7.21 3.96
N LEU A 61 -2.17 -6.27 3.03
CA LEU A 61 -1.51 -4.98 3.24
C LEU A 61 -2.25 -4.16 4.29
N ALA A 62 -3.57 -4.06 4.15
CA ALA A 62 -4.45 -3.40 5.11
C ALA A 62 -4.30 -3.98 6.52
N ASP A 63 -4.22 -5.31 6.65
CA ASP A 63 -4.06 -5.96 7.96
C ASP A 63 -2.71 -5.66 8.60
N ALA A 64 -1.62 -5.66 7.83
CA ALA A 64 -0.30 -5.31 8.34
C ALA A 64 -0.22 -3.85 8.78
N LEU A 65 -0.77 -2.93 7.98
CA LEU A 65 -0.84 -1.51 8.33
C LEU A 65 -1.71 -1.27 9.56
N ARG A 66 -2.82 -2.01 9.70
CA ARG A 66 -3.67 -1.94 10.90
C ARG A 66 -2.90 -2.33 12.17
N ARG A 67 -1.97 -3.29 12.08
CA ARG A 67 -1.06 -3.65 13.21
C ARG A 67 -0.02 -2.56 13.47
N ALA A 68 0.39 -1.82 12.45
CA ALA A 68 1.33 -0.72 12.56
C ALA A 68 0.70 0.56 13.16
N LEU A 69 -0.61 0.78 12.93
CA LEU A 69 -1.33 1.98 13.38
C LEU A 69 -1.00 2.43 14.80
N PRO A 70 -1.02 1.58 15.86
CA PRO A 70 -0.82 2.03 17.23
C PRO A 70 0.49 2.80 17.46
N LYS A 71 1.55 2.47 16.70
CA LYS A 71 2.89 3.07 16.84
C LYS A 71 3.10 4.35 16.02
N GLN A 72 2.12 4.73 15.18
CA GLN A 72 2.20 5.90 14.30
C GLN A 72 1.66 7.16 14.99
N SER A 73 2.02 8.34 14.49
CA SER A 73 1.50 9.62 14.98
C SER A 73 -0.01 9.78 14.65
N ALA A 74 -0.69 10.72 15.30
CA ALA A 74 -2.13 10.94 15.06
C ALA A 74 -2.44 11.31 13.59
N SER A 75 -1.57 12.11 12.95
CA SER A 75 -1.71 12.52 11.56
C SER A 75 -1.52 11.35 10.59
N GLU A 76 -0.49 10.51 10.82
CA GLU A 76 -0.23 9.32 10.02
C GLU A 76 -1.34 8.27 10.19
N LYS A 77 -1.86 8.10 11.41
CA LYS A 77 -2.98 7.20 11.69
C LYS A 77 -4.19 7.53 10.83
N LEU A 78 -4.57 8.80 10.70
CA LEU A 78 -5.71 9.20 9.87
C LEU A 78 -5.47 8.84 8.39
N HIS A 79 -4.28 9.15 7.87
CA HIS A 79 -3.94 8.86 6.49
C HIS A 79 -3.89 7.35 6.21
N LEU A 80 -3.25 6.57 7.08
CA LEU A 80 -3.19 5.12 6.99
C LEU A 80 -4.56 4.47 7.15
N GLN A 81 -5.44 5.01 8.00
CA GLN A 81 -6.83 4.51 8.12
C GLN A 81 -7.62 4.70 6.84
N GLN A 82 -7.49 5.85 6.17
CA GLN A 82 -8.11 6.08 4.87
C GLN A 82 -7.54 5.12 3.82
N PHE A 83 -6.22 4.89 3.83
CA PHE A 83 -5.59 3.96 2.91
C PHE A 83 -5.98 2.49 3.18
N ILE A 84 -6.12 2.09 4.45
CA ILE A 84 -6.65 0.78 4.84
C ILE A 84 -8.08 0.59 4.31
N ALA A 85 -8.92 1.61 4.39
CA ALA A 85 -10.27 1.55 3.83
C ALA A 85 -10.23 1.38 2.30
N PHE A 86 -9.33 2.10 1.62
CA PHE A 86 -9.09 1.95 0.19
C PHE A 86 -8.65 0.53 -0.19
N CYS A 87 -7.70 -0.05 0.53
CA CYS A 87 -7.23 -1.42 0.31
C CYS A 87 -8.31 -2.49 0.55
N ASN A 88 -9.22 -2.25 1.50
CA ASN A 88 -10.34 -3.17 1.77
C ASN A 88 -11.41 -3.17 0.66
N ASN A 89 -11.44 -2.14 -0.19
CA ASN A 89 -12.40 -2.05 -1.29
C ASN A 89 -11.97 -2.83 -2.56
N GLY A 90 -10.76 -3.39 -2.58
CA GLY A 90 -10.29 -4.19 -3.71
C GLY A 90 -8.79 -4.06 -3.98
N GLY A 91 -8.35 -4.72 -5.05
CA GLY A 91 -7.02 -4.49 -5.62
C GLY A 91 -6.91 -3.12 -6.26
N PHE A 92 -5.68 -2.67 -6.51
CA PHE A 92 -5.39 -1.35 -7.07
C PHE A 92 -4.13 -1.36 -7.93
N THR A 93 -4.02 -0.39 -8.83
CA THR A 93 -2.90 -0.17 -9.74
C THR A 93 -2.11 1.06 -9.32
N ILE A 94 -0.79 0.99 -9.49
CA ILE A 94 0.17 2.05 -9.18
C ILE A 94 0.49 2.79 -10.48
N GLU A 95 0.00 4.03 -10.62
CA GLU A 95 0.16 4.92 -11.79
C GLU A 95 1.08 6.12 -11.50
#